data_AF-A0A9X9A2P3-F1
#
_entry.id   AF-A0A9X9A2P3-F1
#
_cell.length_a   1.000
_cell.length_b   1.000
_cell.length_c   1.000
_cell.angle_alpha   90.00
_cell.angle_beta   90.00
_cell.angle_gamma   90.00
#
_symmetry.space_group_name_H-M   'P 1'
#
loop_
_entity.id
_entity.type
_entity.pdbx_description
1 polymer ?
#
loop_
_entity_poly.entity_id
_entity_poly.type
_entity_poly.pdbx_seq_one_letter_code
_entity_poly.pdbx_strand_id
1 'polypeptide(L)' 'AQPGDLIFYENPNHVSIYLGNQKMIHIGDNKGVQITGLNYTARGQHMSQIRNVID' A
#
# COMPACT_ATOMS: atom_id res chain seq x y z
N ALA A 1 -0.86 4.78 -10.35
CA ALA A 1 -0.33 5.37 -9.12
C ALA A 1 0.97 6.09 -9.43
N GLN A 2 1.21 7.22 -8.76
CA GLN A 2 2.48 7.97 -8.73
C GLN A 2 3.05 7.96 -7.31
N PRO A 3 4.38 8.16 -7.12
CA PRO A 3 4.97 8.23 -5.79
C PRO A 3 4.19 9.21 -4.89
N GLY A 4 3.84 8.77 -3.68
CA GLY A 4 3.02 9.52 -2.73
C GLY A 4 1.53 9.14 -2.72
N ASP A 5 1.02 8.43 -3.75
CA ASP A 5 -0.37 7.97 -3.74
C ASP A 5 -0.62 6.98 -2.60
N LEU A 6 -1.80 7.09 -1.98
CA LEU A 6 -2.32 6.10 -1.05
C LEU A 6 -2.94 4.93 -1.83
N ILE A 7 -2.55 3.71 -1.45
CA ILE A 7 -3.11 2.47 -1.97
C ILE A 7 -3.87 1.79 -0.84
N PHE A 8 -5.16 1.55 -1.05
CA PHE A 8 -6.05 0.92 -0.07
C PHE A 8 -6.30 -0.54 -0.44
N TYR A 9 -6.41 -1.37 0.59
CA TYR A 9 -6.70 -2.80 0.47
C TYR A 9 -7.99 -3.14 1.24
N GLU A 10 -8.81 -4.02 0.67
CA GLU A 10 -10.20 -4.41 1.03
C GLU A 10 -10.84 -3.84 2.33
N ASN A 11 -12.01 -3.21 2.16
CA ASN A 11 -12.87 -2.61 3.20
C ASN A 11 -12.09 -1.78 4.25
N PRO A 12 -11.56 -0.64 3.80
CA PRO A 12 -10.14 -0.27 3.92
C PRO A 12 -9.54 -0.59 5.30
N ASN A 13 -9.15 -1.84 5.52
CA ASN A 13 -8.48 -2.25 6.75
C ASN A 13 -6.97 -2.00 6.70
N HIS A 14 -6.43 -1.76 5.49
CA HIS A 14 -5.00 -1.55 5.29
C HIS A 14 -4.72 -0.49 4.23
N VAL A 15 -3.65 0.28 4.44
CA VAL A 15 -3.21 1.34 3.53
C VAL A 15 -1.68 1.32 3.39
N SER A 16 -1.20 1.67 2.20
CA SER A 16 0.21 1.89 1.92
C SER A 16 0.44 3.18 1.13
N ILE A 17 1.67 3.67 1.15
CA ILE A 17 2.11 4.80 0.31
C ILE A 17 2.95 4.24 -0.83
N TYR A 18 2.56 4.57 -2.06
CA TYR A 18 3.31 4.15 -3.25
C TYR A 18 4.63 4.90 -3.33
N LEU A 19 5.74 4.18 -3.57
CA LEU A 19 7.07 4.78 -3.70
C LEU A 19 7.53 4.90 -5.16
N GLY A 20 6.77 4.33 -6.12
CA GLY A 20 7.26 4.10 -7.47
C GLY A 20 7.90 2.72 -7.64
N ASN A 21 8.26 2.37 -8.87
CA ASN A 21 8.95 1.12 -9.21
C ASN A 21 8.28 -0.14 -8.63
N GLN A 22 6.94 -0.15 -8.59
CA GLN A 22 6.14 -1.25 -8.05
C GLN A 22 6.41 -1.55 -6.56
N LYS A 23 6.91 -0.56 -5.80
CA LYS A 23 7.16 -0.65 -4.36
C LYS A 23 6.28 0.28 -3.56
N MET A 24 6.06 -0.08 -2.30
CA MET A 24 5.28 0.70 -1.34
C MET A 24 5.89 0.62 0.06
N ILE A 25 5.60 1.61 0.89
CA ILE A 25 5.87 1.59 2.33
C ILE A 25 4.56 1.45 3.10
N HIS A 26 4.54 0.57 4.10
CA HIS A 26 3.37 0.35 4.94
C HIS A 26 3.76 -0.30 6.27
N ILE A 27 2.80 -0.40 7.19
CA ILE A 27 2.94 -1.22 8.40
C ILE A 27 2.62 -2.68 8.05
N GLY A 28 3.52 -3.59 8.35
CA GLY A 28 3.32 -5.02 8.23
C GLY A 28 2.72 -5.64 9.46
N ASP A 29 1.89 -6.67 9.26
CA ASP A 29 1.36 -7.49 10.35
C ASP A 29 2.49 -8.03 11.22
N ASN A 30 2.56 -7.56 12.47
CA ASN A 30 3.58 -7.92 13.44
C ASN A 30 5.04 -7.68 12.98
N LYS A 31 5.26 -6.82 11.98
CA LYS A 31 6.59 -6.52 11.40
C LYS A 31 6.99 -5.05 11.46
N GLY A 32 6.11 -4.17 11.94
CA GLY A 32 6.37 -2.74 11.98
C GLY A 32 6.40 -2.13 10.58
N VAL A 33 7.12 -1.02 10.40
CA VAL A 33 7.24 -0.35 9.09
C VAL A 33 8.13 -1.17 8.16
N GLN A 34 7.64 -1.45 6.95
CA GLN A 34 8.37 -2.20 5.93
C GLN A 34 8.11 -1.68 4.51
N ILE A 35 9.07 -1.93 3.63
CA ILE A 35 8.96 -1.68 2.19
C ILE A 35 8.74 -3.01 1.49
N THR A 36 7.68 -3.11 0.70
CA THR A 36 7.29 -4.33 -0.02
C THR A 36 6.89 -4.00 -1.47
N GLY A 37 6.68 -5.03 -2.28
CA GLY A 37 6.13 -4.86 -3.64
C GLY A 37 4.62 -4.65 -3.62
N LEU A 38 4.06 -4.10 -4.70
CA LEU A 38 2.59 -3.92 -4.85
C LEU A 38 1.81 -5.24 -4.76
N ASN A 39 2.44 -6.35 -5.14
CA ASN A 39 1.85 -7.69 -5.06
C ASN A 39 2.02 -8.32 -3.67
N TYR A 40 2.20 -7.53 -2.62
CA TYR A 40 2.29 -8.04 -1.26
C TYR A 40 0.96 -8.65 -0.85
N THR A 41 0.89 -9.98 -0.83
CA THR A 41 -0.32 -10.76 -0.57
C THR A 41 -0.46 -11.23 0.88
N ALA A 42 0.26 -10.64 1.85
CA ALA A 42 0.02 -11.02 3.24
C ALA A 42 -1.46 -10.75 3.54
N ARG A 43 -2.20 -11.82 3.85
CA ARG A 43 -3.67 -11.91 4.02
C ARG A 43 -4.55 -12.04 2.77
N GLY A 44 -4.01 -12.27 1.57
CA GLY A 44 -4.84 -12.38 0.37
C GLY A 44 -5.62 -11.09 0.09
N GLN A 45 -5.14 -9.96 0.61
CA GLN A 45 -5.80 -8.67 0.45
C GLN A 45 -5.62 -8.15 -0.97
N HIS A 46 -6.73 -7.76 -1.57
CA HIS A 46 -6.75 -7.17 -2.91
C HIS A 46 -6.77 -5.64 -2.81
N MET A 47 -6.05 -4.99 -3.72
CA MET A 47 -6.11 -3.55 -3.87
C MET A 47 -7.53 -3.13 -4.27
N SER A 48 -8.11 -2.19 -3.52
CA SER A 48 -9.47 -1.72 -3.76
C SER A 48 -9.50 -0.32 -4.37
N GLN A 49 -8.54 0.55 -4.00
CA GLN A 49 -8.56 1.95 -4.41
C GLN A 49 -7.15 2.56 -4.40
N ILE A 50 -6.94 3.51 -5.30
CA ILE A 50 -5.77 4.39 -5.32
C ILE A 50 -6.26 5.83 -5.21
N ARG A 51 -5.63 6.63 -4.33
CA ARG A 51 -5.94 8.06 -4.17
C ARG A 51 -4.67 8.88 -4.09
N ASN A 52 -4.61 9.93 -4.89
CA ASN A 52 -3.69 11.02 -4.69
C ASN A 52 -4.27 11.97 -3.62
N VAL A 53 -3.43 12.42 -2.69
CA VAL A 53 -3.81 13.30 -1.56
C VAL A 53 -2.80 14.43 -1.35
N ILE A 54 -1.96 14.69 -2.35
CA ILE A 54 -0.90 15.72 -2.30
C ILE A 54 -1.25 16.75 -3.37
N ASP A 55 -1.40 18.01 -2.95
CA ASP A 55 -1.69 19.16 -3.81
C ASP A 55 -0.51 19.55 -4.72
#